data_AF-A0A353K333-F1
#
_entry.id   AF-A0A353K333-F1
#
_cell.length_a   1.000
_cell.length_b   1.000
_cell.length_c   1.000
_cell.angle_alpha   90.00
_cell.angle_beta   90.00
_cell.angle_gamma   90.00
#
_symmetry.space_group_name_H-M   'P 1'
#
loop_
_entity.id
_entity.type
_entity.pdbx_description
1 polymer ?
#
loop_
_entity_poly.entity_id
_entity_poly.type
_entity_poly.pdbx_seq_one_letter_code
_entity_poly.pdbx_strand_id
1 'polypeptide(L)'
;WKSEFIKKLGEDLKDCGFNVDFIYSSWDVGDIDAIFIEDIKVCVVDGTYNKIEERYPGAFERTLNFDEYYDIDYLRDNKEKIIYYTDRLFEEYDKYYKCMKEAKHIHDILESEYLIGMDFKKADSYTYEIINKLIKGKADKKPEETHRFLGAMGPKGQVSF
;
A
#
# COMPACT_ATOMS: atom_id res chain seq x y z
N TRP A 1 -4.88 -15.77 1.25
CA TRP A 1 -3.79 -16.73 0.99
C TRP A 1 -2.51 -16.08 0.44
N LYS A 2 -2.50 -15.33 -0.68
CA LYS A 2 -1.27 -14.60 -1.13
C LYS A 2 -0.81 -13.55 -0.11
N SER A 3 -1.73 -12.67 0.29
CA SER A 3 -1.52 -11.70 1.37
C SER A 3 -0.96 -12.36 2.65
N GLU A 4 -1.56 -13.48 3.09
CA GLU A 4 -1.08 -14.23 4.26
C GLU A 4 0.32 -14.82 4.07
N PHE A 5 0.63 -15.35 2.89
CA PHE A 5 1.95 -15.85 2.55
C PHE A 5 3.00 -14.73 2.63
N ILE A 6 2.73 -13.59 1.97
CA ILE A 6 3.63 -12.44 1.96
C ILE A 6 3.81 -11.90 3.38
N LYS A 7 2.72 -11.78 4.15
CA LYS A 7 2.75 -11.34 5.55
C LYS A 7 3.62 -12.25 6.41
N LYS A 8 3.40 -13.57 6.34
CA LYS A 8 4.17 -14.55 7.09
C LYS A 8 5.65 -14.53 6.71
N LEU A 9 5.96 -14.44 5.42
CA LEU A 9 7.33 -14.30 4.94
C LEU A 9 8.01 -13.05 5.53
N GLY A 10 7.30 -11.91 5.56
CA GLY A 10 7.81 -10.69 6.17
C GLY A 10 8.03 -10.81 7.67
N GLU A 11 7.11 -11.46 8.39
CA GLU A 11 7.24 -11.74 9.84
C GLU A 11 8.45 -12.65 10.11
N ASP A 12 8.59 -13.77 9.38
CA ASP A 12 9.71 -14.70 9.52
C ASP A 12 11.07 -14.02 9.23
N LEU A 13 11.11 -13.11 8.24
CA LEU A 13 12.32 -12.34 7.93
C LEU A 13 12.66 -11.32 9.02
N LYS A 14 11.66 -10.68 9.64
CA LYS A 14 11.88 -9.81 10.81
C LYS A 14 12.40 -10.58 12.00
N ASP A 15 11.89 -11.78 12.24
CA ASP A 15 12.39 -12.67 13.30
C ASP A 15 13.84 -13.10 13.05
N CYS A 16 14.25 -13.18 11.78
CA CYS A 16 15.64 -13.37 11.37
C CYS A 16 16.52 -12.10 11.49
N GLY A 17 15.95 -10.96 11.86
CA GLY A 17 16.67 -9.70 12.06
C GLY A 17 16.75 -8.79 10.81
N PHE A 18 15.99 -9.06 9.76
CA PHE A 18 15.89 -8.17 8.59
C PHE A 18 14.97 -6.98 8.86
N ASN A 19 15.29 -5.85 8.21
CA ASN A 19 14.45 -4.68 8.11
C ASN A 19 13.45 -4.88 6.96
N VAL A 20 12.18 -5.10 7.32
CA VAL A 20 11.11 -5.39 6.38
C VAL A 20 10.00 -4.37 6.50
N ASP A 21 9.71 -3.72 5.37
CA ASP A 21 8.57 -2.84 5.19
C ASP A 21 7.38 -3.62 4.64
N PHE A 22 6.21 -3.41 5.23
CA PHE A 22 4.96 -3.97 4.78
C PHE A 22 4.17 -2.93 4.01
N ILE A 23 3.69 -3.32 2.82
CA ILE A 23 2.87 -2.48 1.96
C ILE A 23 1.46 -3.08 1.98
N TYR A 24 0.56 -2.37 2.66
CA TYR A 24 -0.83 -2.78 2.80
C TYR A 24 -1.60 -2.58 1.52
N SER A 25 -2.55 -3.49 1.29
CA SER A 25 -3.40 -3.46 0.12
C SER A 25 -4.28 -2.22 0.12
N SER A 26 -4.35 -1.56 -1.04
CA SER A 26 -5.32 -0.50 -1.29
C SER A 26 -6.72 -1.04 -1.61
N TRP A 27 -6.81 -2.33 -1.92
CA TRP A 27 -8.06 -3.01 -2.27
C TRP A 27 -8.74 -3.62 -1.06
N ASP A 28 -8.00 -4.35 -0.23
CA ASP A 28 -8.52 -5.06 0.93
C ASP A 28 -7.89 -4.60 2.25
N VAL A 29 -8.70 -3.97 3.09
CA VAL A 29 -8.23 -3.40 4.36
C VAL A 29 -7.79 -4.50 5.32
N GLY A 30 -6.48 -4.56 5.57
CA GLY A 30 -5.83 -5.52 6.45
C GLY A 30 -4.95 -6.53 5.70
N ASP A 31 -5.08 -6.59 4.38
CA ASP A 31 -4.22 -7.41 3.52
C ASP A 31 -2.91 -6.72 3.16
N ILE A 32 -1.92 -7.53 2.81
CA ILE A 32 -0.59 -7.10 2.38
C ILE A 32 -0.45 -7.38 0.88
N ASP A 33 -0.17 -6.34 0.10
CA ASP A 33 0.13 -6.46 -1.33
C ASP A 33 1.62 -6.74 -1.55
N ALA A 34 2.50 -6.24 -0.68
CA ALA A 34 3.95 -6.41 -0.84
C ALA A 34 4.74 -6.31 0.46
N ILE A 35 5.97 -6.83 0.42
CA ILE A 35 7.02 -6.53 1.38
C ILE A 35 8.27 -6.03 0.66
N PHE A 36 8.98 -5.09 1.28
CA PHE A 36 10.30 -4.65 0.84
C PHE A 36 11.33 -4.93 1.93
N ILE A 37 12.37 -5.68 1.56
CA ILE A 37 13.42 -6.14 2.48
C ILE A 37 14.62 -5.21 2.27
N GLU A 38 14.79 -4.24 3.17
CA GLU A 38 15.69 -3.11 2.97
C GLU A 38 17.16 -3.54 2.91
N ASP A 39 17.57 -4.55 3.68
CA ASP A 39 18.98 -4.96 3.80
C ASP A 39 19.53 -5.57 2.51
N ILE A 40 18.67 -6.26 1.75
CA ILE A 40 19.04 -6.94 0.50
C ILE A 40 18.39 -6.31 -0.74
N LYS A 41 17.59 -5.25 -0.56
CA LYS A 41 16.90 -4.52 -1.63
C LYS A 41 16.04 -5.42 -2.51
N VAL A 42 15.34 -6.36 -1.89
CA VAL A 42 14.41 -7.29 -2.57
C VAL A 42 12.97 -6.90 -2.24
N CYS A 43 12.11 -6.93 -3.25
CA CYS A 43 10.68 -6.72 -3.10
C CYS A 43 9.92 -8.00 -3.46
N VAL A 44 8.92 -8.37 -2.67
CA VAL A 44 7.97 -9.44 -2.97
C VAL A 44 6.59 -8.81 -3.10
N VAL A 45 5.92 -9.01 -4.23
CA VAL A 45 4.67 -8.33 -4.55
C VAL A 45 3.63 -9.33 -5.07
N ASP A 46 2.38 -9.14 -4.69
CA ASP A 46 1.24 -9.81 -5.31
C ASP A 46 0.97 -9.21 -6.70
N GLY A 47 1.27 -9.96 -7.75
CA GLY A 47 1.05 -9.57 -9.14
C GLY A 47 -0.39 -9.77 -9.67
N THR A 48 -1.37 -10.13 -8.82
CA THR A 48 -2.74 -10.48 -9.30
C THR A 48 -3.47 -9.29 -9.92
N TYR A 49 -3.48 -8.15 -9.22
CA TYR A 49 -4.15 -6.93 -9.66
C TYR A 49 -3.16 -5.78 -9.91
N ASN A 50 -1.93 -5.94 -9.42
CA ASN A 50 -0.83 -5.06 -9.74
C ASN A 50 -0.28 -5.48 -11.11
N LYS A 51 -0.45 -4.63 -12.13
CA LYS A 51 0.06 -4.85 -13.49
C LYS A 51 1.59 -4.76 -13.53
N ILE A 52 2.25 -5.75 -12.93
CA ILE A 52 3.70 -5.88 -12.91
C ILE A 52 4.08 -6.78 -14.07
N GLU A 53 4.64 -6.16 -15.10
CA GLU A 53 5.25 -6.89 -16.21
C GLU A 53 6.73 -7.13 -15.89
N GLU A 54 7.16 -8.40 -15.93
CA GLU A 54 8.57 -8.74 -15.81
C GLU A 54 9.35 -8.21 -17.00
N ARG A 55 10.39 -7.42 -16.74
CA ARG A 55 11.26 -6.86 -17.80
C ARG A 55 12.46 -7.75 -18.07
N TYR A 56 12.95 -8.45 -17.05
CA TYR A 56 14.14 -9.29 -17.07
C TYR A 56 13.90 -10.60 -16.29
N PRO A 57 12.94 -11.44 -16.75
CA PRO A 57 12.57 -12.67 -16.06
C PRO A 57 13.76 -13.62 -15.92
N GLY A 58 13.97 -14.13 -14.72
CA GLY A 58 15.05 -15.06 -14.36
C GLY A 58 16.43 -14.43 -14.16
N ALA A 59 16.65 -13.21 -14.65
CA ALA A 59 17.88 -12.45 -14.43
C ALA A 59 17.77 -11.51 -13.22
N PHE A 60 16.61 -10.90 -13.03
CA PHE A 60 16.34 -9.99 -11.92
C PHE A 60 15.01 -10.29 -11.22
N GLU A 61 13.96 -10.61 -11.99
CA GLU A 61 12.64 -10.95 -11.45
C GLU A 61 12.43 -12.46 -11.43
N ARG A 62 11.61 -12.91 -10.47
CA ARG A 62 11.15 -14.29 -10.41
C ARG A 62 9.69 -14.34 -10.01
N THR A 63 8.86 -14.87 -10.91
CA THR A 63 7.47 -15.20 -10.61
C THR A 63 7.37 -16.52 -9.86
N LEU A 64 6.59 -16.52 -8.78
CA LEU A 64 6.14 -17.74 -8.09
C LEU A 64 4.75 -18.09 -8.63
N ASN A 65 4.66 -19.19 -9.38
CA ASN A 65 3.38 -19.67 -9.89
C ASN A 65 2.66 -20.51 -8.83
N PHE A 66 1.50 -20.06 -8.40
CA PHE A 66 0.66 -20.77 -7.46
C PHE A 66 -0.57 -21.42 -8.10
N ASP A 67 -0.78 -21.21 -9.40
CA ASP A 67 -1.92 -21.79 -10.11
C ASP A 67 -1.83 -23.32 -10.16
N GLU A 68 -0.61 -23.87 -9.98
CA GLU A 68 -0.34 -25.30 -9.85
C GLU A 68 -1.04 -25.94 -8.63
N TYR A 69 -1.46 -25.15 -7.64
CA TYR A 69 -2.10 -25.64 -6.42
C TYR A 69 -3.64 -25.50 -6.45
N TYR A 70 -4.23 -25.07 -7.57
CA TYR A 70 -5.69 -24.97 -7.67
C TYR A 70 -6.37 -26.33 -7.85
N ASP A 71 -7.49 -26.52 -7.15
CA ASP A 71 -8.45 -27.58 -7.47
C ASP A 71 -9.28 -27.14 -8.68
N ILE A 72 -8.79 -27.50 -9.87
CA ILE A 72 -9.38 -27.07 -11.14
C ILE A 72 -10.80 -27.61 -11.32
N ASP A 73 -11.10 -28.81 -10.84
CA ASP A 73 -12.42 -29.41 -11.00
C ASP A 73 -13.43 -28.70 -10.08
N TYR A 74 -13.05 -28.41 -8.83
CA TYR A 74 -13.87 -27.58 -7.94
C TYR A 74 -14.14 -26.17 -8.53
N LEU A 75 -13.13 -25.53 -9.13
CA LEU A 75 -13.30 -24.21 -9.76
C LEU A 75 -14.24 -24.28 -10.97
N ARG A 76 -14.14 -25.34 -11.80
CA ARG A 76 -15.02 -25.54 -12.96
C ARG A 76 -16.47 -25.74 -12.54
N ASP A 77 -16.71 -26.51 -11.50
CA ASP A 77 -18.05 -26.75 -10.95
C ASP A 77 -18.70 -25.47 -10.41
N ASN A 78 -17.89 -24.49 -10.00
CA ASN A 78 -18.35 -23.21 -9.46
C ASN A 78 -18.18 -22.02 -10.43
N LYS A 79 -17.84 -22.27 -11.70
CA LYS A 79 -17.45 -21.23 -12.68
C LYS A 79 -18.44 -20.08 -12.78
N GLU A 80 -19.75 -20.37 -12.79
CA GLU A 80 -20.80 -19.36 -13.01
C GLU A 80 -20.88 -18.40 -11.82
N LYS A 81 -20.72 -18.91 -10.59
CA LYS A 81 -20.68 -18.08 -9.39
C LYS A 81 -19.41 -17.23 -9.37
N ILE A 82 -18.26 -17.82 -9.72
CA ILE A 82 -16.98 -17.11 -9.76
C ILE A 82 -17.10 -15.93 -10.73
N ILE A 83 -17.51 -16.18 -11.98
CA ILE A 83 -17.70 -15.14 -13.00
C ILE A 83 -18.66 -14.05 -12.49
N TYR A 84 -19.83 -14.45 -11.98
CA TYR A 84 -20.82 -13.50 -11.48
C TYR A 84 -20.26 -12.57 -10.38
N TYR A 85 -19.62 -13.14 -9.36
CA TYR A 85 -19.09 -12.34 -8.25
C TYR A 85 -17.87 -11.50 -8.67
N THR A 86 -17.00 -12.04 -9.52
CA THR A 86 -15.85 -11.29 -10.05
C THR A 86 -16.31 -10.09 -10.89
N ASP A 87 -17.26 -10.28 -11.82
CA ASP A 87 -17.75 -9.18 -12.65
C ASP A 87 -18.42 -8.10 -11.80
N ARG A 88 -19.30 -8.51 -10.87
CA ARG A 88 -19.96 -7.56 -9.96
C ARG A 88 -18.98 -6.82 -9.07
N LEU A 89 -17.92 -7.49 -8.60
CA LEU A 89 -16.87 -6.86 -7.81
C LEU A 89 -16.24 -5.72 -8.61
N PHE A 90 -15.81 -5.99 -9.85
CA PHE A 90 -15.20 -4.97 -10.70
C PHE A 90 -16.14 -3.84 -11.09
N GLU A 91 -17.43 -4.12 -11.29
CA GLU A 91 -18.45 -3.08 -11.52
C GLU A 91 -18.59 -2.14 -10.32
N GLU A 92 -18.61 -2.67 -9.10
CA GLU A 92 -18.69 -1.83 -7.89
C GLU A 92 -17.39 -1.05 -7.66
N TYR A 93 -16.22 -1.61 -7.99
CA TYR A 93 -14.96 -0.88 -7.94
C TYR A 93 -14.90 0.27 -8.93
N ASP A 94 -15.39 0.09 -10.17
CA ASP A 94 -15.45 1.18 -11.14
C ASP A 94 -16.31 2.35 -10.62
N LYS A 95 -17.44 2.06 -9.99
CA LYS A 95 -18.27 3.07 -9.31
C LYS A 95 -17.52 3.73 -8.15
N TYR A 96 -16.88 2.94 -7.29
CA TYR A 96 -16.11 3.43 -6.16
C TYR A 96 -15.01 4.40 -6.61
N TYR A 97 -14.19 4.03 -7.60
CA TYR A 97 -13.11 4.88 -8.08
C TYR A 97 -13.61 6.14 -8.79
N LYS A 98 -14.77 6.09 -9.47
CA LYS A 98 -15.43 7.29 -10.00
C LYS A 98 -15.86 8.24 -8.89
N CYS A 99 -16.48 7.73 -7.83
CA CYS A 99 -16.84 8.52 -6.66
C CYS A 99 -15.62 9.09 -5.95
N MET A 100 -14.56 8.30 -5.78
CA MET A 100 -13.30 8.74 -5.16
C MET A 100 -12.60 9.83 -5.97
N LYS A 101 -12.64 9.74 -7.30
CA LYS A 101 -12.11 10.78 -8.18
C LYS A 101 -12.87 12.10 -8.00
N GLU A 102 -14.19 12.04 -7.93
CA GLU A 102 -15.02 13.24 -7.68
C GLU A 102 -14.80 13.82 -6.28
N ALA A 103 -14.73 12.96 -5.27
CA ALA A 103 -14.42 13.37 -3.89
C ALA A 103 -13.06 14.06 -3.81
N LYS A 104 -12.04 13.52 -4.50
CA LYS A 104 -10.73 14.18 -4.62
C LYS A 104 -10.85 15.53 -5.32
N HIS A 105 -11.62 15.64 -6.39
CA HIS A 105 -11.79 16.92 -7.09
C HIS A 105 -12.41 17.99 -6.18
N ILE A 106 -13.46 17.64 -5.43
CA ILE A 106 -14.08 18.54 -4.44
C ILE A 106 -13.09 18.91 -3.34
N HIS A 107 -12.32 17.93 -2.84
CA HIS A 107 -11.27 18.18 -1.85
C HIS A 107 -10.24 19.19 -2.35
N ASP A 108 -9.74 19.04 -3.58
CA ASP A 108 -8.75 19.95 -4.16
C ASP A 108 -9.30 21.38 -4.30
N ILE A 109 -10.61 21.55 -4.58
CA ILE A 109 -11.27 22.87 -4.60
C ILE A 109 -11.30 23.48 -3.19
N LEU A 110 -11.73 22.72 -2.18
CA LEU A 110 -11.77 23.19 -0.79
C LEU A 110 -10.37 23.55 -0.28
N GLU A 111 -9.38 22.72 -0.61
CA GLU A 111 -7.98 22.97 -0.28
C GLU A 111 -7.49 24.29 -0.88
N SER A 112 -7.87 24.60 -2.13
CA SER A 112 -7.49 25.86 -2.76
C SER A 112 -7.99 27.10 -2.01
N GLU A 113 -9.21 27.04 -1.43
CA GLU A 113 -9.75 28.13 -0.61
C GLU A 113 -9.03 28.23 0.74
N TYR A 114 -8.71 27.09 1.37
CA TYR A 114 -7.95 27.08 2.62
C TYR A 114 -6.54 27.64 2.45
N LEU A 115 -5.90 27.38 1.30
CA LEU A 115 -4.57 27.89 0.99
C LEU A 115 -4.51 29.42 0.92
N ILE A 116 -5.62 30.09 0.53
CA ILE A 116 -5.69 31.56 0.52
C ILE A 116 -5.51 32.14 1.93
N GLY A 117 -6.10 31.49 2.93
CA GLY A 117 -6.03 31.90 4.33
C GLY A 117 -4.80 31.37 5.08
N MET A 118 -3.96 30.55 4.44
CA MET A 118 -2.85 29.87 5.10
C MET A 118 -1.63 30.78 5.24
N ASP A 119 -1.25 31.09 6.48
CA ASP A 119 0.05 31.72 6.78
C ASP A 119 1.10 30.64 7.03
N PHE A 120 1.74 30.19 5.95
CA PHE A 120 2.80 29.18 6.00
C PHE A 120 3.97 29.59 6.90
N LYS A 121 4.35 30.88 6.94
CA LYS A 121 5.45 31.35 7.79
C LYS A 121 5.10 31.18 9.27
N LYS A 122 3.84 31.44 9.63
CA LYS A 122 3.36 31.23 10.99
C LYS A 122 3.24 29.75 11.33
N ALA A 123 2.78 28.91 10.41
CA ALA A 123 2.76 27.46 10.57
C ALA A 123 4.16 26.89 10.78
N ASP A 124 5.15 27.33 9.98
CA ASP A 124 6.56 26.98 10.14
C ASP A 124 7.10 27.42 11.50
N SER A 125 6.79 28.64 11.92
CA SER A 125 7.20 29.17 13.23
C SER A 125 6.69 28.28 14.39
N TYR A 126 5.40 27.91 14.38
CA TYR A 126 4.85 26.99 15.38
C TYR A 126 5.49 25.61 15.31
N THR A 127 5.78 25.12 14.10
CA THR A 127 6.47 23.84 13.89
C THR A 127 7.84 23.84 14.55
N TYR A 128 8.65 24.88 14.32
CA TYR A 128 9.97 25.02 14.98
C TYR A 128 9.85 25.21 16.49
N GLU A 129 8.82 25.92 16.97
CA GLU A 129 8.58 26.06 18.41
C GLU A 129 8.32 24.69 19.06
N ILE A 130 7.47 23.87 18.45
CA ILE A 130 7.15 22.51 18.92
C ILE A 130 8.40 21.62 18.86
N ILE A 131 9.14 21.64 17.74
CA ILE A 131 10.39 20.88 17.58
C ILE A 131 11.38 21.24 18.70
N ASN A 132 11.63 22.52 18.94
CA ASN A 132 12.58 22.97 19.97
C ASN A 132 12.12 22.62 21.40
N LYS A 133 10.81 22.54 21.64
CA LYS A 133 10.26 22.10 22.94
C LYS A 133 10.41 20.60 23.15
N LEU A 134 10.13 19.80 22.12
CA LEU A 134 10.07 18.34 22.21
C LEU A 134 11.43 17.67 22.01
N ILE A 135 12.23 18.16 21.07
CA ILE A 135 13.52 17.58 20.69
C ILE A 135 14.65 18.39 21.33
N LYS A 136 15.14 17.89 22.47
CA LYS A 136 16.25 18.53 23.21
C LYS A 136 17.58 17.86 22.88
N GLY A 137 18.21 18.28 21.79
CA GLY A 137 19.57 17.88 21.44
C GLY A 137 19.74 17.44 20.00
N LYS A 138 20.99 17.24 19.60
CA LYS A 138 21.35 16.63 18.32
C LYS A 138 21.68 15.17 18.57
N ALA A 139 21.04 14.27 17.82
CA ALA A 139 21.46 12.88 17.79
C ALA A 139 22.68 12.76 16.86
N ASP A 140 23.71 12.04 17.31
CA ASP A 140 24.91 11.75 16.51
C ASP A 140 24.60 10.61 15.52
N LYS A 141 23.63 10.86 14.64
CA LYS A 141 23.15 9.94 13.63
C LYS A 141 23.06 10.66 12.29
N LYS A 142 23.42 9.95 11.23
CA LYS A 142 23.23 10.44 9.87
C LYS A 142 21.72 10.58 9.60
N PRO A 143 21.23 11.74 9.13
CA PRO A 143 19.83 11.87 8.77
C PRO A 143 19.55 10.94 7.58
N GLU A 144 18.41 10.28 7.64
CA GLU A 144 17.87 9.44 6.58
C GLU A 144 16.43 9.85 6.33
N GLU A 145 16.05 9.91 5.06
CA GLU A 145 14.70 10.24 4.62
C GLU A 145 14.14 9.03 3.88
N THR A 146 12.99 8.54 4.35
CA THR A 146 12.26 7.45 3.70
C THR A 146 10.88 7.94 3.31
N HIS A 147 10.42 7.61 2.10
CA HIS A 147 9.09 7.96 1.62
C HIS A 147 8.17 6.76 1.82
N ARG A 148 7.10 6.94 2.60
CA ARG A 148 6.15 5.88 2.94
C ARG A 148 4.73 6.38 2.76
N PHE A 149 3.83 5.48 2.37
CA PHE A 149 2.39 5.76 2.44
C PHE A 149 1.94 5.63 3.89
N LEU A 150 1.59 6.74 4.53
CA LEU A 150 1.11 6.79 5.92
C LEU A 150 -0.34 6.31 6.07
N GLY A 151 -1.01 6.06 4.95
CA GLY A 151 -2.39 5.60 4.92
C GLY A 151 -2.97 5.58 3.53
N ALA A 152 -4.15 4.98 3.42
CA ALA A 152 -4.93 4.91 2.20
C ALA A 152 -6.41 5.13 2.52
N MET A 153 -7.14 5.69 1.55
CA MET A 153 -8.59 5.70 1.57
C MET A 153 -9.08 4.42 0.90
N GLY A 154 -9.63 3.49 1.68
CA GLY A 154 -10.17 2.23 1.19
C GLY A 154 -11.69 2.13 1.40
N PRO A 155 -12.31 0.98 1.12
CA PRO A 155 -13.75 0.76 1.34
C PRO A 155 -14.22 0.95 2.80
N LYS A 156 -13.31 0.86 3.77
CA LYS A 156 -13.59 1.12 5.20
C LYS A 156 -13.31 2.58 5.61
N GLY A 157 -13.02 3.47 4.66
CA GLY A 157 -12.62 4.85 4.91
C GLY A 157 -11.10 5.01 5.04
N GLN A 158 -10.68 6.05 5.75
CA GLN A 158 -9.27 6.38 5.94
C GLN A 158 -8.63 5.39 6.92
N VAL A 159 -7.58 4.72 6.46
CA VAL A 159 -6.77 3.80 7.29
C VAL A 159 -5.34 4.32 7.31
N SER A 160 -4.72 4.34 8.48
CA SER A 160 -3.31 4.70 8.70
C SER A 160 -2.55 3.51 9.28
N PHE A 161 -1.29 3.36 8.89
CA PHE A 161 -0.43 2.21 9.22
C PHE A 161 0.89 2.65 9.83
#